data_AF-A0A5C8VJD2-F1
#
_entry.id   AF-A0A5C8VJD2-F1
#
_cell.length_a   1.000
_cell.length_b   1.000
_cell.length_c   1.000
_cell.angle_alpha   90.00
_cell.angle_beta   90.00
_cell.angle_gamma   90.00
#
_symmetry.space_group_name_H-M   'P 1'
#
loop_
_entity.id
_entity.type
_entity.pdbx_description
1 polymer ?
#
loop_
_entity_poly.entity_id
_entity_poly.type
_entity_poly.pdbx_seq_one_letter_code
_entity_poly.pdbx_strand_id
1 'polypeptide(L)'
;MANIKMRDDPATLQELTGLGLMWLTYEEMARYYKVTDRTIYKFFNRCPAAREAFHRGQAMGRLALRRRIMQSNHPAVMIHVARAILGWSHKRQVEVVSRPPVNISDAELAAIISRPSQ
;
A
#
# COMPACT_ATOMS: atom_id res chain seq x y z
N MET A 1 21.82 19.66 16.67
CA MET A 1 21.31 18.87 15.51
C MET A 1 21.06 19.84 14.37
N ALA A 2 21.80 19.71 13.28
CA ALA A 2 21.70 20.62 12.13
C ALA A 2 20.27 20.64 11.57
N ASN A 3 19.79 21.82 11.23
CA ASN A 3 18.50 22.02 10.59
C ASN A 3 18.63 21.51 9.14
N ILE A 4 18.28 20.25 8.88
CA ILE A 4 18.29 19.66 7.53
C ILE A 4 17.11 20.27 6.78
N LYS A 5 17.29 21.49 6.28
CA LYS A 5 16.37 22.05 5.29
C LYS A 5 16.56 21.27 4.00
N MET A 6 15.50 20.68 3.47
CA MET A 6 15.51 20.03 2.16
C MET A 6 16.07 20.98 1.10
N ARG A 7 17.10 20.52 0.40
CA ARG A 7 17.80 21.23 -0.67
C ARG A 7 17.73 20.38 -1.93
N ASP A 8 17.86 21.03 -3.08
CA ASP A 8 17.94 20.41 -4.40
C ASP A 8 19.37 19.96 -4.72
N ASP A 9 19.98 19.24 -3.78
CA ASP A 9 21.35 18.74 -3.89
C ASP A 9 21.40 17.20 -3.88
N PRO A 10 22.48 16.59 -4.38
CA PRO A 10 22.61 15.13 -4.46
C PRO A 10 22.49 14.41 -3.11
N ALA A 11 22.91 15.01 -1.99
CA ALA A 11 22.82 14.37 -0.69
C ALA A 11 21.35 14.29 -0.23
N THR A 12 20.57 15.36 -0.43
CA THR A 12 19.12 15.34 -0.14
C THR A 12 18.41 14.28 -1.00
N LEU A 13 18.77 14.11 -2.28
CA LEU A 13 18.19 13.06 -3.14
C LEU A 13 18.53 11.65 -2.65
N GLN A 14 19.77 11.45 -2.17
CA GLN A 14 20.20 10.19 -1.60
C GLN A 14 19.43 9.87 -0.30
N GLU A 15 19.26 10.86 0.58
CA GLU A 15 18.43 10.71 1.78
C GLU A 15 17.00 10.32 1.44
N LEU A 16 16.37 11.04 0.50
CA LEU A 16 15.01 10.73 0.04
C LEU A 16 14.88 9.32 -0.54
N THR A 17 15.92 8.83 -1.22
CA THR A 17 15.96 7.43 -1.67
C THR A 17 15.96 6.47 -0.48
N GLY A 18 16.73 6.78 0.57
CA GLY A 18 16.75 6.01 1.82
C GLY A 18 15.41 6.04 2.57
N LEU A 19 14.78 7.21 2.67
CA LEU A 19 13.44 7.35 3.27
C LEU A 19 12.39 6.58 2.46
N GLY A 20 12.50 6.59 1.13
CA GLY A 20 11.68 5.79 0.23
C GLY A 20 11.85 4.29 0.44
N LEU A 21 13.06 3.81 0.71
CA LEU A 21 13.36 2.39 0.99
C LEU A 21 12.58 1.87 2.21
N MET A 22 12.40 2.73 3.22
CA MET A 22 11.66 2.44 4.44
C MET A 22 10.15 2.65 4.30
N TRP A 23 9.68 3.13 3.14
CA TRP A 23 8.29 3.49 2.87
C TRP A 23 7.68 4.51 3.82
N LEU A 24 8.47 5.51 4.23
CA LEU A 24 7.93 6.58 5.06
C LEU A 24 6.77 7.29 4.35
N THR A 25 5.76 7.66 5.13
CA THR A 25 4.68 8.54 4.74
C THR A 25 5.15 9.99 4.62
N TYR A 26 4.32 10.86 4.02
CA TYR A 26 4.63 12.30 3.93
C TYR A 26 4.71 12.96 5.31
N GLU A 27 3.88 12.51 6.24
CA GLU A 27 3.89 12.96 7.63
C GLU A 27 5.20 12.58 8.34
N GLU A 28 5.66 11.34 8.19
CA GLU A 28 6.93 10.89 8.78
C GLU A 28 8.12 11.62 8.17
N MET A 29 8.12 11.85 6.86
CA MET A 29 9.15 12.68 6.21
C MET A 29 9.13 14.12 6.71
N ALA A 30 7.95 14.71 6.91
CA ALA A 30 7.82 16.05 7.44
C ALA A 30 8.42 16.15 8.85
N ARG A 31 8.15 15.16 9.71
CA ARG A 31 8.76 15.07 11.05
C ARG A 31 10.28 14.88 10.98
N TYR A 32 10.77 14.03 10.08
CA TYR A 32 12.22 13.80 9.87
C TYR A 32 12.96 15.09 9.51
N TYR A 33 12.43 15.83 8.52
CA TYR A 33 13.00 17.09 8.06
C TYR A 33 12.63 18.29 8.95
N LYS A 34 11.79 18.10 9.99
CA LYS A 34 11.26 19.15 10.86
C LYS A 34 10.56 20.27 10.08
N VAL A 35 9.76 19.86 9.09
CA VAL A 35 8.93 20.73 8.25
C VAL A 35 7.47 20.29 8.33
N THR A 36 6.59 21.00 7.63
CA THR A 36 5.18 20.60 7.47
C THR A 36 5.01 19.72 6.23
N ASP A 37 3.97 18.89 6.21
CA ASP A 37 3.58 18.08 5.05
C ASP A 37 3.41 18.93 3.79
N ARG A 38 2.86 20.14 3.95
CA ARG A 38 2.72 21.11 2.86
C ARG A 38 4.06 21.49 2.25
N THR A 39 5.11 21.57 3.05
CA THR A 39 6.48 21.85 2.58
C THR A 39 7.05 20.66 1.81
N ILE A 40 6.83 19.42 2.27
CA ILE A 40 7.20 18.20 1.52
C ILE A 40 6.51 18.18 0.15
N TYR A 41 5.19 18.41 0.12
CA TYR A 41 4.42 18.41 -1.12
C TYR A 41 4.90 19.48 -2.10
N LYS A 42 5.12 20.71 -1.62
CA LYS A 42 5.69 21.80 -2.43
C LYS A 42 7.07 21.44 -2.96
N PHE A 43 7.91 20.80 -2.15
CA PHE A 43 9.24 20.39 -2.56
C PHE A 43 9.21 19.37 -3.71
N PHE A 44 8.38 18.34 -3.62
CA PHE A 44 8.23 17.35 -4.70
C PHE A 44 7.60 17.91 -5.99
N ASN A 45 6.79 18.96 -5.89
CA ASN A 45 6.27 19.62 -7.09
C ASN A 45 7.30 20.54 -7.73
N ARG A 46 8.14 21.20 -6.93
CA ARG A 46 9.23 22.06 -7.41
C ARG A 46 10.41 21.27 -7.95
N CYS A 47 10.72 20.11 -7.34
CA CYS A 47 11.86 19.26 -7.69
C CYS A 47 11.36 17.85 -8.04
N PRO A 48 11.04 17.58 -9.32
CA PRO A 48 10.61 16.25 -9.77
C PRO A 48 11.64 15.15 -9.47
N ALA A 49 12.94 15.47 -9.56
CA ALA A 49 14.01 14.53 -9.24
C ALA A 49 13.94 14.00 -7.79
N ALA A 50 13.52 14.82 -6.83
CA ALA A 50 13.31 14.41 -5.45
C ALA A 50 12.17 13.40 -5.30
N ARG A 51 11.07 13.64 -6.03
CA ARG A 51 9.94 12.71 -6.09
C ARG A 51 10.36 11.37 -6.72
N GLU A 52 11.13 11.43 -7.81
CA GLU A 52 11.66 10.23 -8.47
C GLU A 52 12.63 9.44 -7.58
N ALA A 53 13.53 10.13 -6.87
CA ALA A 53 14.46 9.52 -5.92
C ALA A 53 13.71 8.76 -4.82
N PHE A 54 12.69 9.39 -4.24
CA PHE A 54 11.83 8.76 -3.25
C PHE A 54 11.09 7.53 -3.81
N HIS A 55 10.47 7.64 -4.99
CA HIS A 55 9.79 6.50 -5.63
C HIS A 55 10.73 5.36 -6.02
N ARG A 56 11.96 5.68 -6.45
CA ARG A 56 13.02 4.71 -6.72
C ARG A 56 13.37 3.94 -5.44
N GLY A 57 13.53 4.65 -4.33
CA GLY A 57 13.70 4.06 -3.00
C GLY A 57 12.58 3.08 -2.66
N GLN A 58 11.31 3.49 -2.84
CA GLN A 58 10.17 2.61 -2.60
C GLN A 58 10.17 1.35 -3.46
N ALA A 59 10.58 1.46 -4.73
CA ALA A 59 10.70 0.32 -5.62
C ALA A 59 11.81 -0.64 -5.17
N MET A 60 12.96 -0.12 -4.75
CA MET A 60 14.06 -0.90 -4.19
C MET A 60 13.64 -1.59 -2.89
N GLY A 61 12.89 -0.90 -2.03
CA GLY A 61 12.37 -1.46 -0.77
C GLY A 61 11.49 -2.68 -1.03
N ARG A 62 10.65 -2.62 -2.09
CA ARG A 62 9.79 -3.75 -2.49
C ARG A 62 10.60 -4.96 -2.91
N LEU A 63 11.70 -4.76 -3.63
CA LEU A 63 12.60 -5.84 -4.01
C LEU A 63 13.30 -6.43 -2.79
N ALA A 64 13.82 -5.57 -1.89
CA ALA A 64 14.48 -5.99 -0.66
C ALA A 64 13.56 -6.82 0.24
N LEU A 65 12.30 -6.40 0.40
CA LEU A 65 11.32 -7.14 1.18
C LEU A 65 10.92 -8.46 0.53
N ARG A 66 10.72 -8.51 -0.80
CA ARG A 66 10.48 -9.78 -1.49
C ARG A 66 11.62 -10.76 -1.25
N ARG A 67 12.87 -10.29 -1.34
CA ARG A 67 14.05 -11.12 -1.04
C ARG A 67 14.03 -11.63 0.40
N ARG A 68 13.70 -10.75 1.36
CA ARG A 68 13.63 -11.10 2.78
C ARG A 68 12.49 -12.07 3.10
N ILE A 69 11.35 -11.97 2.42
CA ILE A 69 10.25 -12.93 2.53
C ILE A 69 10.71 -14.32 2.08
N MET A 70 11.36 -14.41 0.92
CA MET A 70 11.84 -15.69 0.36
C MET A 70 12.92 -16.36 1.21
N GLN A 71 13.66 -15.58 2.00
CA GLN A 71 14.72 -16.06 2.89
C GLN A 71 14.25 -16.28 4.34
N SER A 72 13.00 -15.97 4.66
CA SER A 72 12.49 -16.06 6.03
C SER A 72 12.05 -17.49 6.36
N ASN A 73 12.29 -17.92 7.59
CA ASN A 73 11.72 -19.16 8.14
C ASN A 73 10.19 -19.07 8.33
N HIS A 74 9.63 -17.86 8.29
CA HIS A 74 8.20 -17.62 8.49
C HIS A 74 7.64 -16.66 7.40
N PRO A 75 7.63 -17.10 6.12
CA PRO A 75 7.25 -16.23 5.00
C PRO A 75 5.80 -15.75 5.11
N ALA A 76 4.89 -16.55 5.68
CA ALA A 76 3.49 -16.19 5.88
C ALA A 76 3.31 -14.98 6.80
N VAL A 77 4.04 -14.92 7.92
CA VAL A 77 4.02 -13.80 8.86
C VAL A 77 4.57 -12.54 8.20
N MET A 78 5.69 -12.68 7.48
CA MET A 78 6.30 -11.57 6.75
C MET A 78 5.37 -11.02 5.67
N ILE A 79 4.67 -11.88 4.93
CA ILE A 79 3.65 -11.46 3.95
C ILE A 79 2.49 -10.75 4.64
N HIS A 80 2.03 -11.22 5.79
CA HIS A 80 0.96 -10.57 6.54
C HIS A 80 1.33 -9.14 6.94
N VAL A 81 2.51 -8.96 7.55
CA VAL A 81 3.03 -7.63 7.93
C VAL A 81 3.27 -6.75 6.70
N ALA A 82 3.88 -7.30 5.66
CA ALA A 82 4.09 -6.60 4.39
C ALA A 82 2.79 -6.08 3.78
N ARG A 83 1.71 -6.87 3.84
CA ARG A 83 0.40 -6.47 3.34
C ARG A 83 -0.20 -5.32 4.13
N ALA A 84 -0.06 -5.33 5.45
CA ALA A 84 -0.52 -4.24 6.31
C ALA A 84 0.23 -2.94 6.02
N ILE A 85 1.56 -2.99 5.87
CA ILE A 85 2.39 -1.80 5.64
C ILE A 85 2.24 -1.25 4.20
N LEU A 86 2.19 -2.13 3.20
CA LEU A 86 2.18 -1.73 1.78
C LEU A 86 0.79 -1.59 1.17
N GLY A 87 -0.27 -1.84 1.94
CA GLY A 87 -1.65 -1.84 1.45
C GLY A 87 -1.90 -2.85 0.33
N TRP A 88 -1.15 -3.96 0.30
CA TRP A 88 -1.34 -5.00 -0.72
C TRP A 88 -2.69 -5.70 -0.52
N SER A 89 -3.67 -5.29 -1.33
CA SER A 89 -4.96 -5.96 -1.40
C SER A 89 -4.86 -7.22 -2.25
N HIS A 90 -5.50 -8.30 -1.78
CA HIS A 90 -5.59 -9.52 -2.56
C HIS A 90 -6.67 -9.30 -3.62
N LYS A 91 -6.30 -9.39 -4.91
CA LYS A 91 -7.29 -9.51 -5.96
C LYS A 91 -7.86 -10.93 -5.89
N ARG A 92 -8.94 -11.10 -5.12
CA ARG A 92 -9.73 -12.33 -5.19
C ARG A 92 -10.34 -12.37 -6.58
N GLN A 93 -9.82 -13.23 -7.45
CA GLN A 93 -10.56 -13.62 -8.64
C GLN A 93 -11.73 -14.47 -8.14
N VAL A 94 -12.90 -13.86 -8.03
CA VAL A 94 -14.14 -14.58 -7.79
C VAL A 94 -14.60 -15.06 -9.15
N GLU A 95 -14.47 -16.36 -9.43
CA GLU A 95 -15.21 -16.96 -10.53
C GLU A 95 -16.70 -16.84 -10.20
N VAL A 96 -17.37 -15.92 -10.89
CA VAL A 96 -18.83 -15.83 -10.86
C VAL A 96 -19.33 -17.02 -11.67
N VAL A 97 -19.54 -18.15 -10.99
CA VAL A 97 -20.32 -19.25 -11.57
C VAL A 97 -21.74 -18.73 -11.70
N SER A 98 -22.13 -18.30 -12.90
CA SER A 98 -23.50 -17.91 -13.20
C SER A 98 -24.37 -19.16 -13.05
N ARG A 99 -24.91 -19.39 -11.84
CA ARG A 99 -25.99 -20.35 -11.68
C ARG A 99 -27.15 -19.83 -12.52
N PRO A 100 -27.75 -20.65 -13.40
CA PRO A 100 -28.94 -20.24 -14.11
C PRO A 100 -29.99 -19.78 -13.10
N PRO A 101 -30.77 -18.72 -13.41
CA PRO A 101 -31.85 -18.29 -12.53
C PRO A 101 -32.74 -19.51 -12.26
N VAL A 102 -32.93 -19.82 -10.97
CA VAL A 102 -33.90 -20.84 -10.57
C VAL A 102 -35.26 -20.23 -10.90
N ASN A 103 -35.89 -20.72 -11.96
CA ASN A 103 -37.28 -20.38 -12.27
C ASN A 103 -38.15 -21.09 -11.22
N ILE A 104 -38.34 -20.43 -10.09
CA ILE A 104 -39.27 -20.85 -9.05
C ILE A 104 -40.67 -20.52 -9.59
N SER A 105 -41.54 -21.52 -9.70
CA SER A 105 -42.94 -21.30 -10.05
C SER A 105 -43.68 -20.55 -8.93
N ASP A 106 -44.75 -19.84 -9.25
CA ASP A 106 -45.56 -19.11 -8.26
C ASP A 106 -46.05 -20.02 -7.11
N ALA A 107 -46.28 -21.31 -7.41
CA ALA A 107 -46.66 -22.31 -6.41
C ALA A 107 -45.51 -22.63 -5.44
N GLU A 108 -44.28 -22.74 -5.93
CA GLU A 108 -43.09 -22.97 -5.10
C GLU A 108 -42.73 -21.71 -4.30
N LEU A 109 -42.94 -20.53 -4.86
CA LEU A 109 -42.76 -19.25 -4.17
C LEU A 109 -43.74 -19.14 -2.99
N ALA A 110 -45.02 -19.47 -3.22
CA ALA A 110 -46.04 -19.50 -2.18
C ALA A 110 -45.70 -20.50 -1.07
N ALA A 111 -45.18 -21.69 -1.42
CA ALA A 111 -44.76 -22.71 -0.46
C ALA A 111 -43.55 -22.29 0.40
N ILE A 112 -42.63 -21.49 -0.15
CA ILE A 112 -41.51 -20.91 0.59
C ILE A 112 -42.00 -19.84 1.56
N ILE A 113 -42.91 -18.97 1.11
CA ILE A 113 -43.49 -17.88 1.93
C ILE A 113 -44.36 -18.43 3.06
N SER A 114 -45.06 -19.55 2.82
CA SER A 114 -45.94 -20.17 3.81
C SER A 114 -45.24 -21.05 4.84
N ARG A 115 -43.90 -21.21 4.77
CA ARG A 115 -43.17 -21.95 5.80
C ARG A 115 -43.07 -21.08 7.06
N PRO A 116 -43.62 -21.52 8.21
CA PRO A 116 -43.35 -20.85 9.46
C PRO A 116 -41.85 -20.98 9.78
N SER A 117 -41.20 -19.84 10.05
CA SER A 117 -39.83 -19.78 10.55
C SER A 117 -39.73 -20.65 11.80
N GLN A 118 -38.94 -21.71 11.75
CA GLN A 118 -38.49 -22.38 12.98
C GLN A 118 -37.44 -21.53 13.68
#